data_AF-A0A183UKF7-F1
#
_entry.id   AF-A0A183UKF7-F1
#
_cell.length_a   1.000
_cell.length_b   1.000
_cell.length_c   1.000
_cell.angle_alpha   90.00
_cell.angle_beta   90.00
_cell.angle_gamma   90.00
#
_symmetry.space_group_name_H-M   'P 1'
#
loop_
_entity.id
_entity.type
_entity.pdbx_description
1 polymer ?
#
loop_
_entity_poly.entity_id
_entity_poly.type
_entity_poly.pdbx_seq_one_letter_code
_entity_poly.pdbx_strand_id
1 'polypeptide(L)'
;MYPVALNSSHSSDCFFCRKIRLHAAVPRIRHGLEGERNVLKDSLSSLDASKQQTLFEKTELQKKVDELVGLMDKLKSEYETALADSSQRATQIEEFKANLEVVRKQHSEAADLANNMEREKNALELALQEAMTNSEQLQTKCSKLESERDGMANNVKMKDDELNAKEIALKQLSDQVQSLEESLSLTSSGSDKLREELNALREAHTKLRSESEAKVEELSSAKEEVSKELILAIDKLGSIESDRGTLGTSLQSVKDELERANAELVTLRTTRGDLQVEILKLKEANAANEQKLNEVNAKLADAETAKTMHSAEVSRLEAERETAQGAVDALKEETLLIQQQLERVTSEKDRCEEEARSREAEVEMLHKMISEVEAERDELKSTVKESDRMQPITVDTQKNADAKNTPMAGEIEFARLSSENRELKEEKERVENELNSLKDRIFSLEKERVENEMEVSEAKQRNALFLDLDEEWKKKETSYVERIKELEIASSKSESEKMEELRNQVAFLNSIIASQQKKQKELLEHIDILTNIPAIETLSSLATSGDAAHRSRLFCDICEVFDLHDTTECPTQAMEIEEYERHSHHGINKKKPAPRPYCDHCEAFLHNTADCPSNAAKKSKDYTF
;
A
#
# COMPACT_ATOMS: atom_id res chain seq x y z
N MET A 1 25.55 -173.42 -111.46
CA MET A 1 26.70 -173.61 -112.37
C MET A 1 26.85 -175.10 -112.67
N TYR A 2 27.29 -175.44 -113.89
CA TYR A 2 27.85 -176.75 -114.28
C TYR A 2 29.36 -176.80 -113.90
N PRO A 3 30.13 -177.93 -113.93
CA PRO A 3 30.16 -179.10 -114.85
C PRO A 3 29.66 -180.42 -114.22
N VAL A 4 29.37 -181.55 -114.89
CA VAL A 4 29.88 -182.27 -116.09
C VAL A 4 31.14 -183.12 -115.88
N ALA A 5 30.96 -184.46 -115.86
CA ALA A 5 31.90 -185.48 -116.33
C ALA A 5 31.17 -186.81 -116.62
N LEU A 6 31.68 -187.64 -117.54
CA LEU A 6 31.11 -188.92 -117.97
C LEU A 6 32.16 -190.03 -117.86
N ASN A 7 31.72 -191.27 -117.57
CA ASN A 7 32.15 -192.45 -118.33
C ASN A 7 31.32 -193.72 -118.01
N SER A 8 31.47 -194.77 -118.82
CA SER A 8 30.57 -195.93 -118.89
C SER A 8 31.31 -197.27 -119.02
N SER A 9 30.74 -198.38 -118.50
CA SER A 9 30.54 -199.66 -119.24
C SER A 9 30.06 -200.84 -118.38
N HIS A 10 29.13 -201.65 -118.95
CA HIS A 10 28.87 -203.09 -118.79
C HIS A 10 28.98 -203.83 -117.42
N SER A 11 27.90 -204.50 -116.97
CA SER A 11 27.77 -205.99 -117.04
C SER A 11 26.56 -206.58 -116.28
N SER A 12 25.76 -207.39 -116.99
CA SER A 12 24.99 -208.59 -116.55
C SER A 12 23.86 -208.51 -115.48
N ASP A 13 22.81 -209.30 -115.71
CA ASP A 13 21.57 -209.39 -114.91
C ASP A 13 21.54 -210.50 -113.84
N CYS A 14 20.68 -210.30 -112.82
CA CYS A 14 19.90 -211.39 -112.22
C CYS A 14 18.61 -210.87 -111.57
N PHE A 15 17.46 -211.38 -112.02
CA PHE A 15 16.15 -210.77 -111.74
C PHE A 15 15.64 -210.96 -110.29
N PHE A 16 16.10 -211.99 -109.57
CA PHE A 16 15.51 -212.44 -108.30
C PHE A 16 15.73 -211.44 -107.14
N CYS A 17 16.87 -210.73 -107.12
CA CYS A 17 17.27 -209.89 -105.99
C CYS A 17 16.49 -208.58 -105.84
N ARG A 18 15.77 -208.09 -106.86
CA ARG A 18 15.05 -206.79 -106.79
C ARG A 18 13.79 -206.84 -105.90
N LYS A 19 13.02 -207.93 -105.92
CA LYS A 19 11.69 -207.99 -105.28
C LYS A 19 11.76 -207.95 -103.75
N ILE A 20 12.78 -208.57 -103.16
CA ILE A 20 12.97 -208.65 -101.70
C ILE A 20 13.31 -207.27 -101.10
N ARG A 21 14.13 -206.45 -101.78
CA ARG A 21 14.55 -205.13 -101.27
C ARG A 21 13.39 -204.14 -101.12
N LEU A 22 12.40 -204.17 -102.02
CA LEU A 22 11.24 -203.28 -101.97
C LEU A 22 10.32 -203.54 -100.77
N HIS A 23 10.08 -204.81 -100.44
CA HIS A 23 9.12 -205.17 -99.39
C HIS A 23 9.59 -204.82 -97.97
N ALA A 24 10.91 -204.64 -97.78
CA ALA A 24 11.51 -204.19 -96.52
C ALA A 24 11.61 -202.66 -96.38
N ALA A 25 11.47 -201.90 -97.48
CA ALA A 25 11.67 -200.45 -97.48
C ALA A 25 10.42 -199.66 -97.01
N VAL A 26 9.23 -200.06 -97.47
CA VAL A 26 7.98 -199.32 -97.22
C VAL A 26 7.67 -199.11 -95.72
N PRO A 27 7.82 -200.09 -94.82
CA PRO A 27 7.56 -199.87 -93.39
C PRO A 27 8.53 -198.86 -92.76
N ARG A 28 9.80 -198.85 -93.17
CA ARG A 28 10.82 -197.90 -92.67
C ARG A 28 10.50 -196.47 -93.12
N ILE A 29 10.11 -196.29 -94.39
CA ILE A 29 9.71 -194.98 -94.93
C ILE A 29 8.47 -194.47 -94.20
N ARG A 30 7.45 -195.31 -94.00
CA ARG A 30 6.26 -194.92 -93.21
C ARG A 30 6.65 -194.50 -91.80
N HIS A 31 7.46 -195.29 -91.09
CA HIS A 31 7.81 -194.99 -89.70
C HIS A 31 8.67 -193.73 -89.56
N GLY A 32 9.52 -193.42 -90.55
CA GLY A 32 10.23 -192.15 -90.67
C GLY A 32 9.28 -190.97 -90.86
N LEU A 33 8.38 -191.04 -91.83
CA LEU A 33 7.36 -190.00 -92.07
C LEU A 33 6.41 -189.81 -90.87
N GLU A 34 6.08 -190.89 -90.14
CA GLU A 34 5.30 -190.84 -88.90
C GLU A 34 6.06 -190.06 -87.80
N GLY A 35 7.39 -190.27 -87.71
CA GLY A 35 8.29 -189.55 -86.82
C GLY A 35 8.45 -188.07 -87.21
N GLU A 36 8.72 -187.78 -88.47
CA GLU A 36 8.80 -186.42 -89.02
C GLU A 36 7.50 -185.64 -88.79
N ARG A 37 6.34 -186.26 -89.03
CA ARG A 37 5.02 -185.66 -88.75
C ARG A 37 4.83 -185.38 -87.27
N ASN A 38 5.28 -186.26 -86.38
CA ASN A 38 5.19 -186.03 -84.93
C ASN A 38 6.13 -184.89 -84.51
N VAL A 39 7.39 -184.88 -84.96
CA VAL A 39 8.33 -183.76 -84.72
C VAL A 39 7.79 -182.43 -85.25
N LEU A 40 7.17 -182.41 -86.44
CA LEU A 40 6.49 -181.24 -86.99
C LEU A 40 5.27 -180.81 -86.15
N LYS A 41 4.49 -181.76 -85.61
CA LYS A 41 3.35 -181.47 -84.72
C LYS A 41 3.80 -180.90 -83.38
N ASP A 42 4.87 -181.43 -82.80
CA ASP A 42 5.45 -180.96 -81.55
C ASP A 42 6.10 -179.58 -81.74
N SER A 43 6.77 -179.37 -82.88
CA SER A 43 7.30 -178.07 -83.30
C SER A 43 6.19 -177.03 -83.51
N LEU A 44 5.07 -177.40 -84.17
CA LEU A 44 3.89 -176.54 -84.32
C LEU A 44 3.25 -176.20 -82.97
N SER A 45 3.17 -177.17 -82.06
CA SER A 45 2.61 -176.98 -80.72
C SER A 45 3.49 -176.05 -79.87
N SER A 46 4.81 -176.21 -79.96
CA SER A 46 5.80 -175.32 -79.34
C SER A 46 5.74 -173.90 -79.93
N LEU A 47 5.63 -173.78 -81.26
CA LEU A 47 5.54 -172.50 -81.95
C LEU A 47 4.23 -171.76 -81.63
N ASP A 48 3.09 -172.46 -81.56
CA ASP A 48 1.83 -171.83 -81.19
C ASP A 48 1.77 -171.46 -79.69
N ALA A 49 2.40 -172.25 -78.81
CA ALA A 49 2.62 -171.86 -77.41
C ALA A 49 3.49 -170.61 -77.28
N SER A 50 4.61 -170.53 -78.03
CA SER A 50 5.46 -169.33 -78.08
C SER A 50 4.73 -168.11 -78.66
N LYS A 51 3.87 -168.32 -79.66
CA LYS A 51 2.97 -167.29 -80.21
C LYS A 51 1.91 -166.85 -79.20
N GLN A 52 1.34 -167.74 -78.40
CA GLN A 52 0.41 -167.39 -77.33
C GLN A 52 1.12 -166.61 -76.20
N GLN A 53 2.33 -167.02 -75.81
CA GLN A 53 3.17 -166.29 -74.85
C GLN A 53 3.50 -164.87 -75.36
N THR A 54 4.02 -164.73 -76.57
CA THR A 54 4.37 -163.40 -77.13
C THR A 54 3.14 -162.52 -77.39
N LEU A 55 1.96 -163.10 -77.65
CA LEU A 55 0.70 -162.35 -77.65
C LEU A 55 0.30 -161.89 -76.24
N PHE A 56 0.46 -162.73 -75.22
CA PHE A 56 0.22 -162.34 -73.83
C PHE A 56 1.16 -161.20 -73.40
N GLU A 57 2.47 -161.35 -73.61
CA GLU A 57 3.49 -160.33 -73.35
C GLU A 57 3.18 -159.03 -74.09
N LYS A 58 2.75 -159.10 -75.36
CA LYS A 58 2.29 -157.92 -76.11
C LYS A 58 1.09 -157.24 -75.46
N THR A 59 0.09 -158.00 -74.99
CA THR A 59 -1.08 -157.41 -74.29
C THR A 59 -0.72 -156.83 -72.92
N GLU A 60 0.27 -157.38 -72.22
CA GLU A 60 0.77 -156.82 -70.96
C GLU A 60 1.58 -155.55 -71.18
N LEU A 61 2.42 -155.52 -72.23
CA LEU A 61 3.13 -154.32 -72.66
C LEU A 61 2.17 -153.22 -73.15
N GLN A 62 1.11 -153.57 -73.88
CA GLN A 62 0.10 -152.60 -74.30
C GLN A 62 -0.58 -151.95 -73.09
N LYS A 63 -1.01 -152.73 -72.09
CA LYS A 63 -1.57 -152.18 -70.84
C LYS A 63 -0.61 -151.21 -70.16
N LYS A 64 0.68 -151.54 -70.08
CA LYS A 64 1.70 -150.64 -69.52
C LYS A 64 1.92 -149.37 -70.34
N VAL A 65 1.78 -149.43 -71.66
CA VAL A 65 1.78 -148.24 -72.53
C VAL A 65 0.53 -147.39 -72.26
N ASP A 66 -0.66 -148.00 -72.19
CA ASP A 66 -1.92 -147.31 -71.93
C ASP A 66 -1.92 -146.65 -70.52
N GLU A 67 -1.37 -147.33 -69.51
CA GLU A 67 -1.12 -146.81 -68.16
C GLU A 67 -0.13 -145.63 -68.16
N LEU A 68 0.98 -145.73 -68.90
CA LEU A 68 1.97 -144.65 -69.00
C LEU A 68 1.42 -143.42 -69.75
N VAL A 69 0.60 -143.62 -70.79
CA VAL A 69 -0.12 -142.52 -71.46
C VAL A 69 -1.12 -141.87 -70.49
N GLY A 70 -1.91 -142.65 -69.77
CA GLY A 70 -2.85 -142.14 -68.75
C GLY A 70 -2.17 -141.42 -67.57
N LEU A 71 -0.91 -141.75 -67.26
CA LEU A 71 -0.08 -140.99 -66.30
C LEU A 71 0.50 -139.72 -66.91
N MET A 72 0.95 -139.77 -68.16
CA MET A 72 1.47 -138.61 -68.90
C MET A 72 0.39 -137.54 -69.10
N ASP A 73 -0.83 -137.92 -69.46
CA ASP A 73 -1.95 -136.99 -69.63
C ASP A 73 -2.36 -136.33 -68.31
N LYS A 74 -2.35 -137.08 -67.20
CA LYS A 74 -2.55 -136.51 -65.85
C LYS A 74 -1.46 -135.52 -65.49
N LEU A 75 -0.19 -135.91 -65.62
CA LEU A 75 0.94 -135.04 -65.31
C LEU A 75 0.96 -133.77 -66.18
N LYS A 76 0.53 -133.87 -67.44
CA LYS A 76 0.34 -132.75 -68.35
C LYS A 76 -0.79 -131.83 -67.89
N SER A 77 -1.94 -132.38 -67.47
CA SER A 77 -3.05 -131.60 -66.91
C SER A 77 -2.66 -130.92 -65.58
N GLU A 78 -1.89 -131.59 -64.74
CA GLU A 78 -1.36 -131.06 -63.47
C GLU A 78 -0.33 -129.93 -63.73
N TYR A 79 0.53 -130.09 -64.75
CA TYR A 79 1.46 -129.04 -65.18
C TYR A 79 0.73 -127.83 -65.77
N GLU A 80 -0.27 -128.04 -66.63
CA GLU A 80 -1.06 -126.97 -67.23
C GLU A 80 -1.87 -126.18 -66.19
N THR A 81 -2.43 -126.86 -65.18
CA THR A 81 -3.09 -126.18 -64.05
C THR A 81 -2.08 -125.45 -63.15
N ALA A 82 -0.95 -126.07 -62.80
CA ALA A 82 0.10 -125.39 -62.02
C ALA A 82 0.70 -124.17 -62.74
N LEU A 83 0.80 -124.20 -64.07
CA LEU A 83 1.24 -123.07 -64.89
C LEU A 83 0.22 -121.92 -64.89
N ALA A 84 -1.07 -122.24 -64.99
CA ALA A 84 -2.16 -121.26 -64.87
C ALA A 84 -2.19 -120.62 -63.47
N ASP A 85 -2.09 -121.44 -62.42
CA ASP A 85 -1.97 -121.01 -61.01
C ASP A 85 -0.78 -120.05 -60.81
N SER A 86 0.38 -120.40 -61.38
CA SER A 86 1.59 -119.58 -61.31
C SER A 86 1.42 -118.24 -62.05
N SER A 87 0.78 -118.25 -63.22
CA SER A 87 0.45 -117.04 -63.97
C SER A 87 -0.53 -116.14 -63.22
N GLN A 88 -1.56 -116.70 -62.56
CA GLN A 88 -2.52 -115.94 -61.77
C GLN A 88 -1.87 -115.33 -60.51
N ARG A 89 -0.96 -116.07 -59.85
CA ARG A 89 -0.18 -115.53 -58.73
C ARG A 89 0.77 -114.42 -59.19
N ALA A 90 1.34 -114.52 -60.40
CA ALA A 90 2.18 -113.46 -60.97
C ALA A 90 1.37 -112.18 -61.23
N THR A 91 0.17 -112.25 -61.81
CA THR A 91 -0.68 -111.05 -62.00
C THR A 91 -1.11 -110.45 -60.66
N GLN A 92 -1.50 -111.28 -59.69
CA GLN A 92 -1.82 -110.81 -58.33
C GLN A 92 -0.62 -110.12 -57.65
N ILE A 93 0.61 -110.58 -57.86
CA ILE A 93 1.82 -109.93 -57.32
C ILE A 93 2.03 -108.55 -57.95
N GLU A 94 1.81 -108.36 -59.25
CA GLU A 94 1.89 -107.02 -59.86
C GLU A 94 0.74 -106.10 -59.42
N GLU A 95 -0.48 -106.62 -59.25
CA GLU A 95 -1.60 -105.87 -58.64
C GLU A 95 -1.27 -105.42 -57.21
N PHE A 96 -0.74 -106.30 -56.37
CA PHE A 96 -0.32 -105.95 -55.00
C PHE A 96 0.85 -104.95 -54.99
N LYS A 97 1.81 -105.03 -55.92
CA LYS A 97 2.86 -104.02 -56.08
C LYS A 97 2.30 -102.65 -56.47
N ALA A 98 1.37 -102.60 -57.42
CA ALA A 98 0.73 -101.36 -57.84
C ALA A 98 -0.05 -100.72 -56.67
N ASN A 99 -0.82 -101.52 -55.93
CA ASN A 99 -1.54 -101.08 -54.75
C ASN A 99 -0.60 -100.59 -53.63
N LEU A 100 0.52 -101.27 -53.39
CA LEU A 100 1.54 -100.82 -52.43
C LEU A 100 2.16 -99.48 -52.82
N GLU A 101 2.38 -99.22 -54.11
CA GLU A 101 2.94 -97.94 -54.58
C GLU A 101 1.94 -96.78 -54.45
N VAL A 102 0.65 -97.04 -54.71
CA VAL A 102 -0.43 -96.07 -54.42
C VAL A 102 -0.48 -95.74 -52.92
N VAL A 103 -0.42 -96.75 -52.04
CA VAL A 103 -0.41 -96.56 -50.58
C VAL A 103 0.84 -95.82 -50.10
N ARG A 104 2.02 -96.08 -50.68
CA ARG A 104 3.25 -95.32 -50.41
C ARG A 104 3.09 -93.85 -50.77
N LYS A 105 2.53 -93.55 -51.96
CA LYS A 105 2.30 -92.17 -52.41
C LYS A 105 1.33 -91.45 -51.47
N GLN A 106 0.21 -92.09 -51.11
CA GLN A 106 -0.75 -91.56 -50.13
C GLN A 106 -0.11 -91.33 -48.75
N HIS A 107 0.77 -92.24 -48.29
CA HIS A 107 1.50 -92.06 -47.03
C HIS A 107 2.49 -90.89 -47.10
N SER A 108 3.16 -90.66 -48.23
CA SER A 108 4.03 -89.48 -48.41
C SER A 108 3.20 -88.19 -48.35
N GLU A 109 2.11 -88.13 -49.11
CA GLU A 109 1.20 -86.98 -49.15
C GLU A 109 0.59 -86.67 -47.77
N ALA A 110 0.22 -87.71 -47.01
CA ALA A 110 -0.25 -87.56 -45.63
C ALA A 110 0.85 -87.09 -44.66
N ALA A 111 2.09 -87.55 -44.83
CA ALA A 111 3.23 -87.11 -44.02
C ALA A 111 3.61 -85.65 -44.31
N ASP A 112 3.60 -85.23 -45.59
CA ASP A 112 3.82 -83.84 -45.99
C ASP A 112 2.71 -82.92 -45.48
N LEU A 113 1.44 -83.36 -45.52
CA LEU A 113 0.31 -82.65 -44.94
C LEU A 113 0.46 -82.52 -43.40
N ALA A 114 0.84 -83.59 -42.71
CA ALA A 114 1.08 -83.56 -41.25
C ALA A 114 2.22 -82.59 -40.88
N ASN A 115 3.32 -82.61 -41.62
CA ASN A 115 4.44 -81.67 -41.44
C ASN A 115 4.01 -80.21 -41.67
N ASN A 116 3.10 -79.94 -42.62
CA ASN A 116 2.57 -78.60 -42.84
C ASN A 116 1.60 -78.16 -41.74
N MET A 117 0.69 -79.03 -41.29
CA MET A 117 -0.20 -78.73 -40.17
C MET A 117 0.57 -78.45 -38.88
N GLU A 118 1.65 -79.18 -38.60
CA GLU A 118 2.50 -78.90 -37.42
C GLU A 118 3.24 -77.55 -37.57
N ARG A 119 3.70 -77.17 -38.77
CA ARG A 119 4.27 -75.83 -39.01
C ARG A 119 3.24 -74.71 -38.77
N GLU A 120 2.03 -74.86 -39.28
CA GLU A 120 0.94 -73.90 -39.10
C GLU A 120 0.53 -73.80 -37.62
N LYS A 121 0.43 -74.92 -36.92
CA LYS A 121 0.20 -74.98 -35.47
C LYS A 121 1.29 -74.22 -34.69
N ASN A 122 2.57 -74.48 -34.94
CA ASN A 122 3.65 -73.76 -34.26
C ASN A 122 3.66 -72.25 -34.57
N ALA A 123 3.30 -71.85 -35.81
CA ALA A 123 3.14 -70.44 -36.15
C ALA A 123 1.96 -69.77 -35.42
N LEU A 124 0.84 -70.49 -35.25
CA LEU A 124 -0.31 -70.02 -34.48
C LEU A 124 -0.03 -69.96 -32.97
N GLU A 125 0.73 -70.91 -32.42
CA GLU A 125 1.18 -70.89 -31.02
C GLU A 125 2.10 -69.69 -30.74
N LEU A 126 3.02 -69.36 -31.66
CA LEU A 126 3.85 -68.15 -31.57
C LEU A 126 3.01 -66.86 -31.67
N ALA A 127 2.12 -66.77 -32.65
CA ALA A 127 1.23 -65.61 -32.81
C ALA A 127 0.29 -65.41 -31.60
N LEU A 128 -0.12 -66.50 -30.93
CA LEU A 128 -0.88 -66.44 -29.68
C LEU A 128 -0.04 -65.91 -28.51
N GLN A 129 1.22 -66.32 -28.39
CA GLN A 129 2.13 -65.76 -27.36
C GLN A 129 2.43 -64.26 -27.59
N GLU A 130 2.61 -63.85 -28.85
CA GLU A 130 2.72 -62.42 -29.21
C GLU A 130 1.43 -61.66 -28.88
N ALA A 131 0.25 -62.21 -29.18
CA ALA A 131 -1.03 -61.60 -28.83
C ALA A 131 -1.22 -61.47 -27.30
N MET A 132 -0.86 -62.50 -26.53
CA MET A 132 -0.96 -62.49 -25.06
C MET A 132 -0.02 -61.44 -24.43
N THR A 133 1.26 -61.43 -24.83
CA THR A 133 2.23 -60.46 -24.30
C THR A 133 1.89 -59.02 -24.68
N ASN A 134 1.35 -58.78 -25.88
CA ASN A 134 0.79 -57.47 -26.25
C ASN A 134 -0.44 -57.10 -25.41
N SER A 135 -1.32 -58.06 -25.09
CA SER A 135 -2.48 -57.84 -24.21
C SER A 135 -2.06 -57.45 -22.78
N GLU A 136 -1.03 -58.09 -22.22
CA GLU A 136 -0.47 -57.75 -20.89
C GLU A 136 0.19 -56.36 -20.89
N GLN A 137 0.90 -56.00 -21.96
CA GLN A 137 1.46 -54.65 -22.13
C GLN A 137 0.37 -53.58 -22.24
N LEU A 138 -0.72 -53.86 -22.97
CA LEU A 138 -1.88 -52.96 -23.05
C LEU A 138 -2.60 -52.84 -21.71
N GLN A 139 -2.83 -53.94 -21.00
CA GLN A 139 -3.46 -53.93 -19.67
C GLN A 139 -2.65 -53.12 -18.66
N THR A 140 -1.32 -53.34 -18.59
CA THR A 140 -0.44 -52.57 -17.71
C THR A 140 -0.31 -51.09 -18.11
N LYS A 141 -0.47 -50.75 -19.40
CA LYS A 141 -0.57 -49.36 -19.86
C LYS A 141 -1.91 -48.72 -19.45
N CYS A 142 -3.03 -49.44 -19.57
CA CYS A 142 -4.34 -48.97 -19.11
C CYS A 142 -4.33 -48.67 -17.61
N SER A 143 -3.86 -49.59 -16.76
CA SER A 143 -3.83 -49.35 -15.31
C SER A 143 -2.89 -48.22 -14.86
N LYS A 144 -1.87 -47.89 -15.65
CA LYS A 144 -1.07 -46.66 -15.44
C LYS A 144 -1.89 -45.41 -15.76
N LEU A 145 -2.56 -45.37 -16.91
CA LEU A 145 -3.42 -44.26 -17.33
C LEU A 145 -4.62 -44.06 -16.39
N GLU A 146 -5.16 -45.14 -15.81
CA GLU A 146 -6.20 -45.07 -14.77
C GLU A 146 -5.68 -44.45 -13.47
N SER A 147 -4.47 -44.84 -13.03
CA SER A 147 -3.80 -44.23 -11.87
C SER A 147 -3.47 -42.76 -12.10
N GLU A 148 -2.99 -42.40 -13.30
CA GLU A 148 -2.73 -41.01 -13.70
C GLU A 148 -4.02 -40.18 -13.75
N ARG A 149 -5.11 -40.73 -14.32
CA ARG A 149 -6.45 -40.11 -14.30
C ARG A 149 -6.92 -39.85 -12.87
N ASP A 150 -6.78 -40.82 -11.97
CA ASP A 150 -7.27 -40.70 -10.59
C ASP A 150 -6.40 -39.76 -9.76
N GLY A 151 -5.09 -39.69 -10.05
CA GLY A 151 -4.20 -38.63 -9.56
C GLY A 151 -4.63 -37.24 -10.03
N MET A 152 -4.94 -37.08 -11.32
CA MET A 152 -5.46 -35.81 -11.87
C MET A 152 -6.82 -35.44 -11.27
N ALA A 153 -7.74 -36.40 -11.10
CA ALA A 153 -9.06 -36.16 -10.51
C ALA A 153 -8.97 -35.70 -9.04
N ASN A 154 -8.06 -36.30 -8.26
CA ASN A 154 -7.78 -35.84 -6.89
C ASN A 154 -7.16 -34.43 -6.88
N ASN A 155 -6.24 -34.13 -7.80
CA ASN A 155 -5.66 -32.78 -7.92
C ASN A 155 -6.70 -31.72 -8.31
N VAL A 156 -7.61 -32.03 -9.25
CA VAL A 156 -8.73 -31.14 -9.60
C VAL A 156 -9.62 -30.90 -8.39
N LYS A 157 -10.02 -31.96 -7.68
CA LYS A 157 -10.85 -31.83 -6.47
C LYS A 157 -10.18 -30.95 -5.41
N MET A 158 -8.87 -31.12 -5.15
CA MET A 158 -8.14 -30.26 -4.22
C MET A 158 -8.10 -28.79 -4.67
N LYS A 159 -8.12 -28.52 -5.99
CA LYS A 159 -8.21 -27.15 -6.51
C LYS A 159 -9.61 -26.57 -6.44
N ASP A 160 -10.67 -27.37 -6.60
CA ASP A 160 -12.03 -26.94 -6.30
C ASP A 160 -12.20 -26.64 -4.80
N ASP A 161 -11.69 -27.49 -3.91
CA ASP A 161 -11.70 -27.26 -2.46
C ASP A 161 -10.90 -25.97 -2.08
N GLU A 162 -9.74 -25.72 -2.71
CA GLU A 162 -9.00 -24.44 -2.58
C GLU A 162 -9.77 -23.22 -3.11
N LEU A 163 -10.51 -23.36 -4.21
CA LEU A 163 -11.29 -22.28 -4.81
C LEU A 163 -12.50 -21.94 -3.94
N ASN A 164 -13.25 -22.94 -3.47
CA ASN A 164 -14.36 -22.78 -2.53
C ASN A 164 -13.90 -22.07 -1.24
N ALA A 165 -12.75 -22.46 -0.69
CA ALA A 165 -12.18 -21.79 0.49
C ALA A 165 -11.82 -20.31 0.22
N LYS A 166 -11.29 -19.99 -0.97
CA LYS A 166 -10.99 -18.61 -1.38
C LYS A 166 -12.25 -17.79 -1.63
N GLU A 167 -13.30 -18.38 -2.21
CA GLU A 167 -14.58 -17.69 -2.44
C GLU A 167 -15.28 -17.34 -1.11
N ILE A 168 -15.28 -18.26 -0.13
CA ILE A 168 -15.77 -17.99 1.22
C ILE A 168 -14.99 -16.84 1.88
N ALA A 169 -13.65 -16.84 1.78
CA ALA A 169 -12.82 -15.77 2.33
C ALA A 169 -13.03 -14.42 1.63
N LEU A 170 -13.18 -14.42 0.30
CA LEU A 170 -13.45 -13.21 -0.49
C LEU A 170 -14.82 -12.61 -0.11
N LYS A 171 -15.83 -13.45 0.10
CA LYS A 171 -17.13 -13.03 0.60
C LYS A 171 -17.05 -12.43 2.01
N GLN A 172 -16.30 -13.06 2.92
CA GLN A 172 -16.04 -12.50 4.26
C GLN A 172 -15.35 -11.13 4.22
N LEU A 173 -14.41 -10.91 3.29
CA LEU A 173 -13.83 -9.58 3.06
C LEU A 173 -14.86 -8.59 2.51
N SER A 174 -15.73 -9.01 1.59
CA SER A 174 -16.81 -8.16 1.06
C SER A 174 -17.77 -7.71 2.16
N ASP A 175 -18.18 -8.62 3.04
CA ASP A 175 -19.07 -8.33 4.17
C ASP A 175 -18.38 -7.37 5.18
N GLN A 176 -17.07 -7.51 5.38
CA GLN A 176 -16.26 -6.57 6.19
C GLN A 176 -16.14 -5.18 5.56
N VAL A 177 -15.92 -5.09 4.24
CA VAL A 177 -15.85 -3.81 3.53
C VAL A 177 -17.19 -3.08 3.64
N GLN A 178 -18.31 -3.76 3.41
CA GLN A 178 -19.65 -3.14 3.54
C GLN A 178 -19.90 -2.63 4.97
N SER A 179 -19.52 -3.39 6.00
CA SER A 179 -19.61 -2.96 7.41
C SER A 179 -18.75 -1.73 7.72
N LEU A 180 -17.55 -1.64 7.12
CA LEU A 180 -16.69 -0.46 7.23
C LEU A 180 -17.25 0.75 6.46
N GLU A 181 -17.88 0.55 5.30
CA GLU A 181 -18.55 1.61 4.54
C GLU A 181 -19.77 2.17 5.28
N GLU A 182 -20.60 1.32 5.89
CA GLU A 182 -21.70 1.76 6.76
C GLU A 182 -21.18 2.53 7.99
N SER A 183 -20.09 2.05 8.60
CA SER A 183 -19.43 2.73 9.73
C SER A 183 -18.84 4.10 9.33
N LEU A 184 -18.26 4.20 8.13
CA LEU A 184 -17.73 5.44 7.57
C LEU A 184 -18.85 6.43 7.23
N SER A 185 -19.97 5.95 6.67
CA SER A 185 -21.18 6.72 6.38
C SER A 185 -21.79 7.32 7.64
N LEU A 186 -21.97 6.51 8.69
CA LEU A 186 -22.40 6.95 10.02
C LEU A 186 -21.46 8.02 10.58
N THR A 187 -20.15 7.80 10.50
CA THR A 187 -19.12 8.74 10.97
C THR A 187 -19.14 10.06 10.19
N SER A 188 -19.32 10.03 8.86
CA SER A 188 -19.49 11.23 8.04
C SER A 188 -20.73 12.01 8.48
N SER A 189 -21.88 11.34 8.65
CA SER A 189 -23.12 12.00 9.10
C SER A 189 -22.99 12.64 10.49
N GLY A 190 -22.13 12.09 11.36
CA GLY A 190 -21.77 12.70 12.64
C GLY A 190 -20.86 13.93 12.47
N SER A 191 -19.86 13.84 11.60
CA SER A 191 -18.95 14.95 11.27
C SER A 191 -19.67 16.13 10.61
N ASP A 192 -20.65 15.87 9.74
CA ASP A 192 -21.43 16.90 9.09
C ASP A 192 -22.39 17.60 10.06
N LYS A 193 -23.03 16.87 10.99
CA LYS A 193 -23.80 17.48 12.11
C LYS A 193 -22.91 18.34 13.00
N LEU A 194 -21.73 17.84 13.40
CA LEU A 194 -20.76 18.61 14.18
C LEU A 194 -20.25 19.85 13.42
N ARG A 195 -20.19 19.81 12.09
CA ARG A 195 -19.88 20.96 11.24
C ARG A 195 -21.03 21.97 11.19
N GLU A 196 -22.28 21.53 11.14
CA GLU A 196 -23.46 22.41 11.28
C GLU A 196 -23.49 23.09 12.66
N GLU A 197 -23.32 22.32 13.74
CA GLU A 197 -23.22 22.84 15.11
C GLU A 197 -22.08 23.85 15.27
N LEU A 198 -20.88 23.54 14.74
CA LEU A 198 -19.72 24.44 14.77
C LEU A 198 -19.97 25.74 13.98
N ASN A 199 -20.67 25.67 12.85
CA ASN A 199 -21.02 26.84 12.06
C ASN A 199 -22.09 27.69 12.75
N ALA A 200 -23.13 27.08 13.35
CA ALA A 200 -24.11 27.79 14.16
C ALA A 200 -23.45 28.47 15.39
N LEU A 201 -22.49 27.81 16.04
CA LEU A 201 -21.70 28.41 17.13
C LEU A 201 -20.85 29.60 16.65
N ARG A 202 -20.27 29.52 15.46
CA ARG A 202 -19.52 30.62 14.83
C ARG A 202 -20.43 31.79 14.49
N GLU A 203 -21.59 31.56 13.89
CA GLU A 203 -22.58 32.60 13.59
C GLU A 203 -23.02 33.29 14.88
N ALA A 204 -23.40 32.53 15.91
CA ALA A 204 -23.73 33.06 17.23
C ALA A 204 -22.58 33.90 17.83
N HIS A 205 -21.33 33.43 17.74
CA HIS A 205 -20.17 34.17 18.24
C HIS A 205 -19.87 35.43 17.40
N THR A 206 -20.06 35.42 16.08
CA THR A 206 -19.91 36.65 15.26
C THR A 206 -21.00 37.67 15.56
N LYS A 207 -22.24 37.22 15.78
CA LYS A 207 -23.36 38.08 16.19
C LYS A 207 -23.10 38.70 17.56
N LEU A 208 -22.76 37.89 18.57
CA LEU A 208 -22.42 38.36 19.92
C LEU A 208 -21.22 39.31 19.91
N ARG A 209 -20.22 39.04 19.05
CA ARG A 209 -19.09 39.94 18.83
C ARG A 209 -19.56 41.28 18.26
N SER A 210 -20.37 41.30 17.20
CA SER A 210 -20.88 42.55 16.61
C SER A 210 -21.75 43.35 17.59
N GLU A 211 -22.53 42.68 18.43
CA GLU A 211 -23.29 43.29 19.52
C GLU A 211 -22.37 43.90 20.59
N SER A 212 -21.26 43.23 20.94
CA SER A 212 -20.26 43.75 21.87
C SER A 212 -19.44 44.92 21.30
N GLU A 213 -19.08 44.88 20.01
CA GLU A 213 -18.36 45.95 19.31
C GLU A 213 -19.26 47.19 19.19
N ALA A 214 -20.54 47.03 18.83
CA ALA A 214 -21.51 48.12 18.86
C ALA A 214 -21.72 48.70 20.27
N LYS A 215 -21.70 47.87 21.33
CA LYS A 215 -21.81 48.35 22.72
C LYS A 215 -20.56 49.09 23.19
N VAL A 216 -19.38 48.72 22.69
CA VAL A 216 -18.12 49.47 22.91
C VAL A 216 -18.15 50.81 22.18
N GLU A 217 -18.67 50.88 20.95
CA GLU A 217 -18.85 52.12 20.18
C GLU A 217 -19.82 53.08 20.92
N GLU A 218 -20.95 52.56 21.40
CA GLU A 218 -21.94 53.30 22.21
C GLU A 218 -21.30 53.86 23.50
N LEU A 219 -20.59 53.02 24.27
CA LEU A 219 -19.88 53.44 25.49
C LEU A 219 -18.73 54.42 25.19
N SER A 220 -18.07 54.30 24.03
CA SER A 220 -17.05 55.25 23.57
C SER A 220 -17.65 56.63 23.32
N SER A 221 -18.76 56.71 22.57
CA SER A 221 -19.46 57.96 22.29
C SER A 221 -20.00 58.62 23.56
N ALA A 222 -20.57 57.83 24.48
CA ALA A 222 -21.04 58.33 25.77
C ALA A 222 -19.89 58.85 26.65
N LYS A 223 -18.73 58.17 26.63
CA LYS A 223 -17.51 58.63 27.31
C LYS A 223 -16.99 59.93 26.72
N GLU A 224 -16.99 60.10 25.40
CA GLU A 224 -16.62 61.36 24.76
C GLU A 224 -17.58 62.49 25.14
N GLU A 225 -18.89 62.25 25.14
CA GLU A 225 -19.88 63.27 25.48
C GLU A 225 -19.74 63.72 26.95
N VAL A 226 -19.60 62.76 27.89
CA VAL A 226 -19.29 63.06 29.31
C VAL A 226 -17.95 63.78 29.45
N SER A 227 -16.96 63.50 28.58
CA SER A 227 -15.68 64.22 28.58
C SER A 227 -15.83 65.67 28.10
N LYS A 228 -16.69 65.93 27.10
CA LYS A 228 -17.03 67.29 26.65
C LYS A 228 -17.77 68.06 27.76
N GLU A 229 -18.77 67.44 28.39
CA GLU A 229 -19.47 68.05 29.54
C GLU A 229 -18.52 68.35 30.71
N LEU A 230 -17.59 67.44 31.01
CA LEU A 230 -16.59 67.64 32.06
C LEU A 230 -15.63 68.80 31.73
N ILE A 231 -15.17 68.92 30.47
CA ILE A 231 -14.34 70.06 30.03
C ILE A 231 -15.13 71.37 30.16
N LEU A 232 -16.38 71.41 29.68
CA LEU A 232 -17.24 72.60 29.82
C LEU A 232 -17.52 72.95 31.29
N ALA A 233 -17.62 71.96 32.18
CA ALA A 233 -17.75 72.18 33.62
C ALA A 233 -16.45 72.71 34.25
N ILE A 234 -15.28 72.24 33.79
CA ILE A 234 -13.95 72.72 34.22
C ILE A 234 -13.73 74.16 33.75
N ASP A 235 -14.00 74.50 32.49
CA ASP A 235 -13.89 75.87 31.96
C ASP A 235 -14.81 76.83 32.72
N LYS A 236 -16.03 76.39 33.03
CA LYS A 236 -17.00 77.16 33.81
C LYS A 236 -16.59 77.32 35.28
N LEU A 237 -15.97 76.31 35.88
CA LEU A 237 -15.32 76.44 37.19
C LEU A 237 -14.15 77.43 37.13
N GLY A 238 -13.31 77.37 36.09
CA GLY A 238 -12.21 78.32 35.89
C GLY A 238 -12.68 79.77 35.75
N SER A 239 -13.79 79.99 35.06
CA SER A 239 -14.47 81.30 35.03
C SER A 239 -14.90 81.72 36.44
N ILE A 240 -15.61 80.86 37.18
CA ILE A 240 -16.07 81.14 38.55
C ILE A 240 -14.89 81.37 39.51
N GLU A 241 -13.75 80.71 39.32
CA GLU A 241 -12.54 80.96 40.10
C GLU A 241 -11.85 82.28 39.73
N SER A 242 -11.90 82.69 38.46
CA SER A 242 -11.46 84.02 38.02
C SER A 242 -12.36 85.13 38.56
N ASP A 243 -13.68 84.94 38.52
CA ASP A 243 -14.68 85.83 39.11
C ASP A 243 -14.51 85.92 40.63
N ARG A 244 -14.26 84.80 41.31
CA ARG A 244 -13.92 84.74 42.74
C ARG A 244 -12.59 85.42 43.05
N GLY A 245 -11.61 85.30 42.17
CA GLY A 245 -10.29 85.95 42.29
C GLY A 245 -10.39 87.47 42.16
N THR A 246 -11.07 87.98 41.13
CA THR A 246 -11.30 89.41 40.92
C THR A 246 -12.21 90.03 41.99
N LEU A 247 -13.24 89.32 42.43
CA LEU A 247 -14.05 89.73 43.58
C LEU A 247 -13.23 89.74 44.87
N GLY A 248 -12.30 88.79 45.03
CA GLY A 248 -11.34 88.74 46.13
C GLY A 248 -10.37 89.93 46.16
N THR A 249 -9.81 90.33 45.02
CA THR A 249 -8.96 91.53 44.95
C THR A 249 -9.75 92.82 45.17
N SER A 250 -10.99 92.89 44.68
CA SER A 250 -11.90 94.01 44.96
C SER A 250 -12.27 94.09 46.45
N LEU A 251 -12.57 92.96 47.09
CA LEU A 251 -12.85 92.88 48.52
C LEU A 251 -11.64 93.30 49.37
N GLN A 252 -10.42 92.91 48.96
CA GLN A 252 -9.20 93.34 49.63
C GLN A 252 -8.96 94.86 49.44
N SER A 253 -9.20 95.40 48.25
CA SER A 253 -9.11 96.86 48.01
C SER A 253 -10.10 97.63 48.89
N VAL A 254 -11.35 97.18 48.98
CA VAL A 254 -12.37 97.78 49.86
C VAL A 254 -12.00 97.63 51.34
N LYS A 255 -11.35 96.52 51.72
CA LYS A 255 -10.81 96.33 53.08
C LYS A 255 -9.65 97.30 53.36
N ASP A 256 -8.72 97.49 52.42
CA ASP A 256 -7.60 98.40 52.54
C ASP A 256 -8.06 99.88 52.56
N GLU A 257 -9.17 100.20 51.91
CA GLU A 257 -9.87 101.49 52.01
C GLU A 257 -10.55 101.65 53.38
N LEU A 258 -11.22 100.62 53.87
CA LEU A 258 -11.85 100.61 55.20
C LEU A 258 -10.82 100.71 56.33
N GLU A 259 -9.66 100.06 56.22
CA GLU A 259 -8.57 100.16 57.20
C GLU A 259 -7.92 101.55 57.18
N ARG A 260 -7.73 102.15 55.99
CA ARG A 260 -7.32 103.58 55.86
C ARG A 260 -8.34 104.54 56.48
N ALA A 261 -9.61 104.40 56.15
CA ALA A 261 -10.68 105.26 56.69
C ALA A 261 -10.84 105.10 58.22
N ASN A 262 -10.60 103.90 58.76
CA ASN A 262 -10.55 103.70 60.21
C ASN A 262 -9.31 104.33 60.85
N ALA A 263 -8.13 104.28 60.20
CA ALA A 263 -6.94 104.98 60.68
C ALA A 263 -7.13 106.50 60.69
N GLU A 264 -7.73 107.08 59.65
CA GLU A 264 -8.14 108.50 59.60
C GLU A 264 -9.18 108.83 60.68
N LEU A 265 -10.16 107.97 60.92
CA LEU A 265 -11.11 108.14 62.03
C LEU A 265 -10.43 108.09 63.41
N VAL A 266 -9.33 107.35 63.57
CA VAL A 266 -8.54 107.35 64.80
C VAL A 266 -7.75 108.66 64.96
N THR A 267 -7.08 109.15 63.92
CA THR A 267 -6.34 110.44 63.99
C THR A 267 -7.26 111.65 64.15
N LEU A 268 -8.46 111.62 63.56
CA LEU A 268 -9.52 112.60 63.81
C LEU A 268 -10.10 112.51 65.24
N ARG A 269 -10.10 111.31 65.85
CA ARG A 269 -10.51 111.14 67.27
C ARG A 269 -9.44 111.63 68.25
N THR A 270 -8.15 111.39 67.98
CA THR A 270 -7.07 111.90 68.84
C THR A 270 -6.98 113.42 68.77
N THR A 271 -6.90 114.00 67.56
CA THR A 271 -6.85 115.47 67.38
C THR A 271 -8.06 116.19 67.97
N ARG A 272 -9.27 115.61 67.87
CA ARG A 272 -10.46 116.11 68.57
C ARG A 272 -10.30 116.05 70.10
N GLY A 273 -9.69 115.00 70.64
CA GLY A 273 -9.36 114.88 72.05
C GLY A 273 -8.36 115.94 72.50
N ASP A 274 -7.28 116.15 71.74
CA ASP A 274 -6.25 117.15 72.00
C ASP A 274 -6.84 118.57 72.02
N LEU A 275 -7.67 118.90 71.03
CA LEU A 275 -8.42 120.16 70.97
C LEU A 275 -9.39 120.32 72.16
N GLN A 276 -10.01 119.24 72.62
CA GLN A 276 -10.94 119.27 73.75
C GLN A 276 -10.21 119.44 75.10
N VAL A 277 -8.98 118.93 75.23
CA VAL A 277 -8.06 119.24 76.34
C VAL A 277 -7.63 120.71 76.30
N GLU A 278 -7.30 121.26 75.12
CA GLU A 278 -6.90 122.67 75.01
C GLU A 278 -8.05 123.63 75.33
N ILE A 279 -9.29 123.29 74.93
CA ILE A 279 -10.50 124.04 75.32
C ILE A 279 -10.72 124.03 76.84
N LEU A 280 -10.35 122.97 77.55
CA LEU A 280 -10.42 122.94 79.02
C LEU A 280 -9.40 123.89 79.65
N LYS A 281 -8.12 123.84 79.23
CA LYS A 281 -7.08 124.78 79.69
C LYS A 281 -7.49 126.25 79.46
N LEU A 282 -8.04 126.55 78.29
CA LEU A 282 -8.50 127.91 77.96
C LEU A 282 -9.67 128.37 78.83
N LYS A 283 -10.58 127.46 79.22
CA LYS A 283 -11.66 127.77 80.18
C LYS A 283 -11.12 128.02 81.59
N GLU A 284 -10.18 127.19 82.06
CA GLU A 284 -9.53 127.36 83.37
C GLU A 284 -8.75 128.69 83.43
N ALA A 285 -7.99 129.01 82.38
CA ALA A 285 -7.28 130.29 82.26
C ALA A 285 -8.24 131.49 82.23
N ASN A 286 -9.39 131.38 81.56
CA ASN A 286 -10.39 132.45 81.52
C ASN A 286 -11.05 132.67 82.90
N ALA A 287 -11.43 131.60 83.60
CA ALA A 287 -11.97 131.68 84.96
C ALA A 287 -10.97 132.31 85.94
N ALA A 288 -9.68 131.96 85.83
CA ALA A 288 -8.61 132.57 86.63
C ALA A 288 -8.40 134.07 86.34
N ASN A 289 -8.66 134.53 85.11
CA ASN A 289 -8.63 135.95 84.77
C ASN A 289 -9.89 136.68 85.25
N GLU A 290 -11.06 136.05 85.18
CA GLU A 290 -12.33 136.57 85.67
C GLU A 290 -12.31 136.75 87.21
N GLN A 291 -11.71 135.81 87.94
CA GLN A 291 -11.45 135.97 89.38
C GLN A 291 -10.52 137.15 89.69
N LYS A 292 -9.43 137.33 88.94
CA LYS A 292 -8.51 138.48 89.11
C LYS A 292 -9.18 139.82 88.81
N LEU A 293 -10.05 139.87 87.79
CA LEU A 293 -10.82 141.07 87.45
C LEU A 293 -11.73 141.49 88.62
N ASN A 294 -12.40 140.53 89.25
CA ASN A 294 -13.25 140.78 90.41
C ASN A 294 -12.45 141.25 91.64
N GLU A 295 -11.26 140.69 91.90
CA GLU A 295 -10.36 141.20 92.95
C GLU A 295 -9.90 142.64 92.71
N VAL A 296 -9.61 143.02 91.47
CA VAL A 296 -9.20 144.39 91.13
C VAL A 296 -10.37 145.37 91.28
N ASN A 297 -11.57 144.98 90.86
CA ASN A 297 -12.78 145.80 91.00
C ASN A 297 -13.14 146.03 92.48
N ALA A 298 -12.97 145.03 93.36
CA ALA A 298 -13.16 145.20 94.80
C ALA A 298 -12.18 146.23 95.39
N LYS A 299 -10.88 146.09 95.09
CA LYS A 299 -9.83 147.01 95.55
C LYS A 299 -10.01 148.44 95.03
N LEU A 300 -10.68 148.62 93.89
CA LEU A 300 -11.03 149.94 93.35
C LEU A 300 -12.16 150.62 94.17
N ALA A 301 -13.19 149.87 94.55
CA ALA A 301 -14.29 150.39 95.37
C ALA A 301 -13.82 150.81 96.79
N ASP A 302 -12.91 150.05 97.39
CA ASP A 302 -12.27 150.41 98.66
C ASP A 302 -11.47 151.72 98.55
N ALA A 303 -10.80 151.96 97.42
CA ALA A 303 -10.05 153.20 97.17
C ALA A 303 -10.97 154.41 96.92
N GLU A 304 -12.10 154.23 96.22
CA GLU A 304 -13.07 155.30 95.97
C GLU A 304 -13.80 155.73 97.25
N THR A 305 -14.20 154.77 98.10
CA THR A 305 -14.81 155.09 99.40
C THR A 305 -13.83 155.84 100.32
N ALA A 306 -12.58 155.40 100.43
CA ALA A 306 -11.53 156.11 101.19
C ALA A 306 -11.32 157.57 100.69
N LYS A 307 -11.32 157.77 99.37
CA LYS A 307 -11.22 159.11 98.74
C LYS A 307 -12.38 160.02 99.15
N THR A 308 -13.61 159.52 99.20
CA THR A 308 -14.77 160.33 99.63
C THR A 308 -14.68 160.75 101.11
N MET A 309 -14.18 159.88 101.98
CA MET A 309 -13.96 160.21 103.40
C MET A 309 -12.92 161.32 103.58
N HIS A 310 -11.78 161.25 102.91
CA HIS A 310 -10.76 162.31 102.99
C HIS A 310 -11.26 163.65 102.42
N SER A 311 -12.10 163.62 101.38
CA SER A 311 -12.71 164.85 100.84
C SER A 311 -13.64 165.56 101.84
N ALA A 312 -14.35 164.81 102.68
CA ALA A 312 -15.27 165.39 103.66
C ALA A 312 -14.53 166.07 104.84
N GLU A 313 -13.41 165.48 105.28
CA GLU A 313 -12.63 165.99 106.41
C GLU A 313 -11.85 167.27 106.06
N VAL A 314 -11.36 167.41 104.83
CA VAL A 314 -10.71 168.66 104.36
C VAL A 314 -11.67 169.84 104.43
N SER A 315 -12.89 169.70 103.89
CA SER A 315 -13.88 170.80 103.91
C SER A 315 -14.38 171.16 105.31
N ARG A 316 -14.31 170.23 106.28
CA ARG A 316 -14.57 170.54 107.70
C ARG A 316 -13.52 171.49 108.28
N LEU A 317 -12.24 171.18 108.04
CA LEU A 317 -11.10 171.98 108.54
C LEU A 317 -11.01 173.36 107.86
N GLU A 318 -11.44 173.48 106.59
CA GLU A 318 -11.48 174.76 105.88
C GLU A 318 -12.52 175.73 106.47
N ALA A 319 -13.72 175.23 106.84
CA ALA A 319 -14.76 176.04 107.49
C ALA A 319 -14.36 176.50 108.91
N GLU A 320 -13.64 175.65 109.66
CA GLU A 320 -13.06 176.01 110.97
C GLU A 320 -11.98 177.12 110.82
N ARG A 321 -11.20 177.11 109.73
CA ARG A 321 -10.22 178.18 109.45
C ARG A 321 -10.88 179.52 109.11
N GLU A 322 -11.96 179.50 108.33
CA GLU A 322 -12.62 180.73 107.86
C GLU A 322 -13.37 181.46 108.98
N THR A 323 -14.03 180.71 109.87
CA THR A 323 -14.68 181.26 111.08
C THR A 323 -13.67 181.86 112.06
N ALA A 324 -12.49 181.25 112.23
CA ALA A 324 -11.40 181.82 113.04
C ALA A 324 -10.85 183.14 112.45
N GLN A 325 -10.75 183.26 111.12
CA GLN A 325 -10.28 184.49 110.46
C GLN A 325 -11.25 185.66 110.67
N GLY A 326 -12.56 185.44 110.51
CA GLY A 326 -13.58 186.49 110.68
C GLY A 326 -13.57 187.12 112.08
N ALA A 327 -13.30 186.33 113.13
CA ALA A 327 -13.19 186.84 114.50
C ALA A 327 -11.96 187.74 114.71
N VAL A 328 -10.84 187.44 114.04
CA VAL A 328 -9.59 188.22 114.14
C VAL A 328 -9.73 189.60 113.52
N ASP A 329 -10.44 189.73 112.38
CA ASP A 329 -10.54 191.01 111.67
C ASP A 329 -11.58 191.95 112.30
N ALA A 330 -12.66 191.42 112.89
CA ALA A 330 -13.61 192.22 113.67
C ALA A 330 -12.94 192.93 114.88
N LEU A 331 -12.09 192.21 115.62
CA LEU A 331 -11.38 192.76 116.78
C LEU A 331 -10.34 193.83 116.40
N LYS A 332 -9.79 193.81 115.18
CA LYS A 332 -8.91 194.87 114.68
C LYS A 332 -9.69 196.16 114.41
N GLU A 333 -10.89 196.07 113.86
CA GLU A 333 -11.72 197.25 113.58
C GLU A 333 -12.20 197.92 114.88
N GLU A 334 -12.59 197.12 115.89
CA GLU A 334 -12.91 197.62 117.23
C GLU A 334 -11.69 198.29 117.91
N THR A 335 -10.50 197.69 117.78
CA THR A 335 -9.23 198.28 118.26
C THR A 335 -8.96 199.64 117.61
N LEU A 336 -9.17 199.76 116.29
CA LEU A 336 -8.98 201.01 115.55
C LEU A 336 -9.97 202.10 116.02
N LEU A 337 -11.22 201.71 116.30
CA LEU A 337 -12.24 202.62 116.80
C LEU A 337 -11.90 203.17 118.21
N ILE A 338 -11.41 202.30 119.09
CA ILE A 338 -10.91 202.68 120.43
C ILE A 338 -9.67 203.58 120.30
N GLN A 339 -8.78 203.33 119.34
CA GLN A 339 -7.61 204.17 119.09
C GLN A 339 -8.00 205.57 118.57
N GLN A 340 -9.09 205.70 117.81
CA GLN A 340 -9.64 207.00 117.42
C GLN A 340 -10.42 207.71 118.56
N GLN A 341 -10.94 206.96 119.54
CA GLN A 341 -11.44 207.54 120.79
C GLN A 341 -10.29 208.02 121.69
N LEU A 342 -9.17 207.28 121.71
CA LEU A 342 -7.94 207.66 122.41
C LEU A 342 -7.48 209.04 121.94
N GLU A 343 -7.47 209.28 120.62
CA GLU A 343 -7.06 210.57 120.01
C GLU A 343 -7.97 211.75 120.44
N ARG A 344 -9.27 211.48 120.61
CA ARG A 344 -10.29 212.45 121.05
C ARG A 344 -10.20 212.73 122.55
N VAL A 345 -9.99 211.71 123.38
CA VAL A 345 -9.71 211.88 124.81
C VAL A 345 -8.35 212.53 125.03
N THR A 346 -7.37 212.30 124.14
CA THR A 346 -6.11 213.07 124.11
C THR A 346 -6.25 214.49 123.53
N SER A 347 -7.45 214.92 123.15
CA SER A 347 -7.79 216.34 122.98
C SER A 347 -8.36 216.95 124.28
N GLU A 348 -8.99 216.14 125.15
CA GLU A 348 -9.37 216.56 126.51
C GLU A 348 -8.18 216.52 127.49
N LYS A 349 -7.20 215.64 127.25
CA LYS A 349 -5.85 215.67 127.82
C LYS A 349 -5.32 217.09 127.89
N ASP A 350 -5.29 217.84 126.78
CA ASP A 350 -4.67 219.18 126.78
C ASP A 350 -5.49 220.23 127.56
N ARG A 351 -6.79 219.99 127.82
CA ARG A 351 -7.60 220.85 128.70
C ARG A 351 -7.46 220.48 130.18
N CYS A 352 -7.44 219.19 130.50
CA CYS A 352 -7.35 218.73 131.89
C CYS A 352 -5.91 218.51 132.38
N GLU A 353 -4.89 218.45 131.51
CA GLU A 353 -3.48 218.64 131.88
C GLU A 353 -3.24 220.09 132.34
N GLU A 354 -4.03 221.07 131.86
CA GLU A 354 -3.98 222.43 132.41
C GLU A 354 -4.64 222.51 133.81
N GLU A 355 -5.57 221.61 134.13
CA GLU A 355 -6.12 221.42 135.49
C GLU A 355 -5.27 220.45 136.36
N ALA A 356 -4.45 219.58 135.76
CA ALA A 356 -3.73 218.48 136.43
C ALA A 356 -2.19 218.62 136.43
N ARG A 357 -1.62 219.59 135.71
CA ARG A 357 -0.34 220.22 136.10
C ARG A 357 -0.44 220.92 137.47
N SER A 358 -1.65 221.06 138.02
CA SER A 358 -1.92 221.32 139.45
C SER A 358 -1.85 220.08 140.36
N ARG A 359 -1.51 218.89 139.84
CA ARG A 359 -1.42 217.61 140.57
C ARG A 359 -0.20 216.73 140.25
N GLU A 360 0.52 216.96 139.16
CA GLU A 360 1.71 216.18 138.77
C GLU A 360 2.93 216.51 139.65
N ALA A 361 2.83 216.20 140.95
CA ALA A 361 3.83 216.48 141.98
C ALA A 361 4.02 215.26 142.92
N GLU A 362 4.24 214.01 142.39
CA GLU A 362 4.17 212.72 143.16
C GLU A 362 5.18 211.53 142.91
N VAL A 363 5.05 210.60 141.92
CA VAL A 363 5.66 209.19 141.97
C VAL A 363 6.31 208.62 140.67
N GLU A 364 7.41 207.82 140.79
CA GLU A 364 8.28 207.30 139.66
C GLU A 364 8.87 205.76 139.89
N MET A 365 9.06 204.73 138.90
CA MET A 365 9.29 203.14 139.01
C MET A 365 10.09 202.11 137.93
N LEU A 366 10.00 200.68 137.87
CA LEU A 366 11.00 199.53 137.33
C LEU A 366 10.62 198.04 136.64
N HIS A 367 11.56 197.04 136.25
CA HIS A 367 11.58 195.42 136.07
C HIS A 367 11.80 194.47 134.70
N LYS A 368 12.39 193.14 134.62
CA LYS A 368 12.63 192.06 133.44
C LYS A 368 13.22 190.49 133.61
N MET A 369 13.21 189.42 132.64
CA MET A 369 14.15 188.14 132.28
C MET A 369 13.72 186.54 131.93
N ILE A 370 14.48 185.55 131.19
CA ILE A 370 14.60 183.93 131.15
C ILE A 370 14.78 182.91 129.81
N SER A 371 15.25 181.55 129.77
CA SER A 371 15.66 180.45 128.64
C SER A 371 15.74 178.80 128.94
N GLU A 372 16.09 177.58 128.25
CA GLU A 372 16.22 176.72 126.88
C GLU A 372 16.75 175.09 126.88
N VAL A 373 16.68 174.08 125.84
CA VAL A 373 17.15 172.51 125.81
C VAL A 373 17.21 171.45 124.46
N GLU A 374 17.62 170.05 124.42
CA GLU A 374 18.01 169.01 123.23
C GLU A 374 17.81 167.31 123.20
N ALA A 375 18.16 166.36 122.15
CA ALA A 375 18.00 164.74 122.01
C ALA A 375 18.63 163.70 120.81
N GLU A 376 18.54 162.25 120.73
CA GLU A 376 19.11 161.10 119.71
C GLU A 376 18.53 159.50 119.68
N ARG A 377 18.77 158.21 119.04
CA ARG A 377 19.45 157.23 117.93
C ARG A 377 18.75 155.74 117.54
N ASP A 378 19.03 154.44 116.97
CA ASP A 378 20.06 153.25 116.54
C ASP A 378 19.76 151.99 115.40
N GLU A 379 20.10 150.59 115.43
CA GLU A 379 20.41 149.46 114.28
C GLU A 379 19.88 147.85 114.11
N LEU A 380 20.40 146.78 113.26
CA LEU A 380 19.84 145.34 112.75
C LEU A 380 20.67 144.09 111.95
N LYS A 381 20.32 142.69 111.76
CA LYS A 381 21.04 141.44 110.97
C LYS A 381 20.36 139.92 110.55
N SER A 382 20.98 138.79 109.90
CA SER A 382 20.47 137.35 109.31
C SER A 382 21.48 136.02 109.04
N THR A 383 21.46 134.67 108.46
CA THR A 383 20.86 133.50 107.51
C THR A 383 21.29 131.88 107.75
N VAL A 384 21.31 130.56 107.09
CA VAL A 384 21.20 129.55 105.82
C VAL A 384 20.91 127.90 106.09
N LYS A 385 21.01 126.59 105.46
CA LYS A 385 21.40 125.57 104.24
C LYS A 385 20.76 123.99 104.28
N GLU A 386 20.89 122.68 103.66
CA GLU A 386 21.57 121.58 102.69
C GLU A 386 20.72 120.14 102.36
N SER A 387 20.88 118.81 101.78
CA SER A 387 21.69 117.60 101.07
C SER A 387 20.83 116.27 100.47
N ASP A 388 20.99 114.93 99.94
CA ASP A 388 21.86 113.65 99.46
C ASP A 388 21.06 112.38 98.64
N ARG A 389 21.22 111.00 98.17
CA ARG A 389 22.07 109.64 97.99
C ARG A 389 21.56 108.33 97.01
N MET A 390 22.19 107.06 96.75
CA MET A 390 21.83 105.75 95.84
C MET A 390 22.62 104.25 96.01
N GLN A 391 22.66 102.92 95.40
CA GLN A 391 22.20 101.88 94.25
C GLN A 391 22.38 100.16 94.30
N PRO A 392 22.65 99.12 93.30
CA PRO A 392 22.23 97.55 93.17
C PRO A 392 23.14 96.17 92.77
N ILE A 393 22.69 94.92 92.21
CA ILE A 393 23.30 93.40 92.18
C ILE A 393 23.07 92.18 91.01
N THR A 394 23.57 90.82 90.99
CA THR A 394 23.63 89.63 89.87
C THR A 394 23.50 87.95 90.04
N VAL A 395 23.99 86.89 89.18
CA VAL A 395 23.54 85.35 88.85
C VAL A 395 24.55 84.07 88.36
N ASP A 396 24.24 82.67 88.15
CA ASP A 396 25.18 81.37 87.95
C ASP A 396 24.92 79.86 87.20
N THR A 397 25.71 78.67 87.38
CA THR A 397 25.98 77.36 86.48
C THR A 397 26.25 75.79 86.97
N GLN A 398 26.52 74.69 86.10
CA GLN A 398 27.48 73.42 86.17
C GLN A 398 27.15 71.78 86.04
N LYS A 399 27.97 70.89 85.30
CA LYS A 399 28.58 69.44 85.53
C LYS A 399 28.14 67.96 84.96
N ASN A 400 29.15 67.02 84.74
CA ASN A 400 29.23 65.45 84.69
C ASN A 400 28.93 64.55 83.39
N ALA A 401 29.22 63.20 83.15
CA ALA A 401 30.29 62.13 83.46
C ALA A 401 30.12 60.64 82.81
N ASP A 402 31.22 59.79 82.64
CA ASP A 402 31.53 58.27 82.51
C ASP A 402 30.76 57.14 81.66
N ALA A 403 31.13 55.79 81.48
CA ALA A 403 32.37 54.95 81.08
C ALA A 403 32.25 53.32 81.06
N LYS A 404 32.94 52.49 80.17
CA LYS A 404 33.46 51.01 80.25
C LYS A 404 33.27 49.85 79.15
N ASN A 405 34.40 49.27 78.66
CA ASN A 405 34.96 47.86 78.42
C ASN A 405 34.29 46.42 78.15
N THR A 406 34.89 45.65 77.19
CA THR A 406 35.30 44.17 77.10
C THR A 406 34.38 42.92 76.76
N PRO A 407 34.94 41.75 76.27
CA PRO A 407 34.21 40.59 75.66
C PRO A 407 34.56 39.16 76.26
N MET A 408 34.28 38.05 75.53
CA MET A 408 34.92 36.68 75.52
C MET A 408 33.91 35.49 75.45
N ALA A 409 34.41 34.27 75.20
CA ALA A 409 33.86 33.26 74.29
C ALA A 409 34.32 31.80 74.57
N GLY A 410 33.69 30.81 73.94
CA GLY A 410 34.26 29.46 73.74
C GLY A 410 33.27 28.28 73.66
N GLU A 411 32.93 27.79 72.45
CA GLU A 411 32.10 26.56 72.27
C GLU A 411 32.27 25.84 70.90
N ILE A 412 33.27 26.22 70.09
CA ILE A 412 33.25 25.96 68.63
C ILE A 412 33.82 24.60 68.17
N GLU A 413 34.74 23.99 68.93
CA GLU A 413 35.63 22.96 68.35
C GLU A 413 35.02 21.55 68.25
N PHE A 414 34.09 21.17 69.13
CA PHE A 414 33.43 19.86 69.08
C PHE A 414 32.45 19.73 67.89
N ALA A 415 31.84 20.84 67.46
CA ALA A 415 30.91 20.84 66.33
C ALA A 415 31.60 20.48 64.99
N ARG A 416 32.85 20.92 64.80
CA ARG A 416 33.56 20.81 63.51
C ARG A 416 33.90 19.37 63.13
N LEU A 417 34.32 18.54 64.10
CA LEU A 417 34.60 17.12 63.85
C LEU A 417 33.32 16.29 63.65
N SER A 418 32.17 16.78 64.12
CA SER A 418 30.87 16.13 63.93
C SER A 418 30.28 16.41 62.54
N SER A 419 30.51 17.60 61.96
CA SER A 419 30.09 17.88 60.57
C SER A 419 30.94 17.11 59.55
N GLU A 420 32.27 17.09 59.73
CA GLU A 420 33.23 16.39 58.85
C GLU A 420 32.92 14.87 58.75
N ASN A 421 32.55 14.22 59.86
CA ASN A 421 32.10 12.82 59.86
C ASN A 421 30.71 12.61 59.22
N ARG A 422 29.86 13.65 59.17
CA ARG A 422 28.56 13.60 58.49
C ARG A 422 28.73 13.75 56.98
N GLU A 423 29.55 14.71 56.56
CA GLU A 423 29.88 15.00 55.16
C GLU A 423 30.54 13.80 54.47
N LEU A 424 31.52 13.15 55.11
CA LEU A 424 32.15 11.92 54.60
C LEU A 424 31.17 10.74 54.49
N LYS A 425 30.14 10.69 55.34
CA LYS A 425 29.09 9.67 55.26
C LYS A 425 28.12 9.94 54.10
N GLU A 426 27.71 11.20 53.93
CA GLU A 426 26.90 11.68 52.81
C GLU A 426 27.64 11.53 51.46
N GLU A 427 28.98 11.63 51.45
CA GLU A 427 29.80 11.37 50.27
C GLU A 427 29.94 9.87 49.97
N LYS A 428 30.18 9.02 50.98
CA LYS A 428 30.14 7.55 50.81
C LYS A 428 28.81 7.11 50.20
N GLU A 429 27.69 7.60 50.75
CA GLU A 429 26.35 7.22 50.29
C GLU A 429 26.07 7.70 48.85
N ARG A 430 26.62 8.84 48.42
CA ARG A 430 26.58 9.27 47.00
C ARG A 430 27.36 8.31 46.10
N VAL A 431 28.62 7.99 46.43
CA VAL A 431 29.46 7.07 45.64
C VAL A 431 28.84 5.66 45.58
N GLU A 432 28.22 5.19 46.66
CA GLU A 432 27.56 3.88 46.73
C GLU A 432 26.29 3.81 45.86
N ASN A 433 25.56 4.93 45.72
CA ASN A 433 24.45 5.08 44.79
C ASN A 433 24.91 5.22 43.31
N GLU A 434 25.96 6.01 43.04
CA GLU A 434 26.56 6.12 41.70
C GLU A 434 27.09 4.77 41.21
N LEU A 435 27.75 4.01 42.09
CA LEU A 435 28.24 2.66 41.80
C LEU A 435 27.10 1.68 41.45
N ASN A 436 25.92 1.84 42.04
CA ASN A 436 24.76 1.00 41.70
C ASN A 436 24.12 1.44 40.37
N SER A 437 23.95 2.75 40.15
CA SER A 437 23.51 3.29 38.85
C SER A 437 24.41 2.84 37.68
N LEU A 438 25.72 2.80 37.89
CA LEU A 438 26.68 2.29 36.90
C LEU A 438 26.55 0.77 36.67
N LYS A 439 26.27 -0.04 37.71
CA LYS A 439 25.97 -1.48 37.53
C LYS A 439 24.70 -1.71 36.72
N ASP A 440 23.63 -0.99 37.03
CA ASP A 440 22.36 -1.10 36.32
C ASP A 440 22.51 -0.68 34.84
N ARG A 441 23.33 0.35 34.57
CA ARG A 441 23.68 0.76 33.21
C ARG A 441 24.53 -0.29 32.48
N ILE A 442 25.50 -0.91 33.16
CA ILE A 442 26.30 -2.01 32.59
C ILE A 442 25.42 -3.22 32.28
N PHE A 443 24.54 -3.63 33.20
CA PHE A 443 23.59 -4.74 32.99
C PHE A 443 22.66 -4.46 31.80
N SER A 444 22.16 -3.22 31.68
CA SER A 444 21.36 -2.78 30.53
C SER A 444 22.12 -2.90 29.21
N LEU A 445 23.37 -2.45 29.17
CA LEU A 445 24.24 -2.51 27.98
C LEU A 445 24.68 -3.94 27.64
N GLU A 446 24.83 -4.82 28.64
CA GLU A 446 25.18 -6.23 28.43
C GLU A 446 23.97 -7.00 27.86
N LYS A 447 22.75 -6.71 28.34
CA LYS A 447 21.50 -7.20 27.72
C LYS A 447 21.38 -6.71 26.27
N GLU A 448 21.54 -5.41 26.05
CA GLU A 448 21.50 -4.78 24.72
C GLU A 448 22.55 -5.39 23.77
N ARG A 449 23.76 -5.72 24.26
CA ARG A 449 24.78 -6.42 23.46
C ARG A 449 24.31 -7.81 23.01
N VAL A 450 23.70 -8.60 23.90
CA VAL A 450 23.22 -9.96 23.58
C VAL A 450 22.05 -9.91 22.60
N GLU A 451 21.15 -8.94 22.74
CA GLU A 451 20.05 -8.73 21.79
C GLU A 451 20.57 -8.33 20.40
N ASN A 452 21.52 -7.40 20.30
CA ASN A 452 22.21 -7.06 19.04
C ASN A 452 22.99 -8.24 18.45
N GLU A 453 23.64 -9.08 19.27
CA GLU A 453 24.38 -10.25 18.80
C GLU A 453 23.44 -11.33 18.22
N MET A 454 22.24 -11.47 18.79
CA MET A 454 21.17 -12.31 18.25
C MET A 454 20.65 -11.77 16.92
N GLU A 455 20.35 -10.47 16.81
CA GLU A 455 19.91 -9.84 15.55
C GLU A 455 20.98 -9.99 14.44
N VAL A 456 22.26 -9.80 14.77
CA VAL A 456 23.38 -10.01 13.83
C VAL A 456 23.50 -11.49 13.42
N SER A 457 23.17 -12.44 14.30
CA SER A 457 23.12 -13.87 13.97
C SER A 457 21.97 -14.18 13.01
N GLU A 458 20.77 -13.65 13.26
CA GLU A 458 19.62 -13.78 12.35
C GLU A 458 19.91 -13.13 10.98
N ALA A 459 20.48 -11.93 10.96
CA ALA A 459 20.83 -11.24 9.72
C ALA A 459 21.84 -12.03 8.88
N LYS A 460 22.81 -12.72 9.51
CA LYS A 460 23.72 -13.65 8.83
C LYS A 460 22.99 -14.87 8.23
N GLN A 461 22.05 -15.46 8.98
CA GLN A 461 21.25 -16.61 8.47
C GLN A 461 20.35 -16.19 7.30
N ARG A 462 19.68 -15.03 7.40
CA ARG A 462 18.84 -14.49 6.31
C ARG A 462 19.68 -14.18 5.06
N ASN A 463 20.89 -13.63 5.22
CA ASN A 463 21.81 -13.40 4.10
C ASN A 463 22.34 -14.71 3.47
N ALA A 464 22.59 -15.75 4.25
CA ALA A 464 22.98 -17.06 3.71
C ALA A 464 21.87 -17.65 2.82
N LEU A 465 20.63 -17.68 3.33
CA LEU A 465 19.46 -18.13 2.56
C LEU A 465 19.23 -17.30 1.28
N PHE A 466 19.51 -15.99 1.33
CA PHE A 466 19.42 -15.13 0.14
C PHE A 466 20.48 -15.47 -0.92
N LEU A 467 21.72 -15.82 -0.52
CA LEU A 467 22.76 -16.26 -1.43
C LEU A 467 22.44 -17.63 -2.06
N ASP A 468 21.92 -18.57 -1.27
CA ASP A 468 21.48 -19.88 -1.77
C ASP A 468 20.36 -19.73 -2.82
N LEU A 469 19.39 -18.84 -2.56
CA LEU A 469 18.29 -18.50 -3.48
C LEU A 469 18.78 -17.80 -4.76
N ASP A 470 19.76 -16.91 -4.68
CA ASP A 470 20.39 -16.24 -5.83
C ASP A 470 21.19 -17.24 -6.69
N GLU A 471 21.90 -18.20 -6.08
CA GLU A 471 22.58 -19.27 -6.81
C GLU A 471 21.60 -20.25 -7.48
N GLU A 472 20.49 -20.61 -6.81
CA GLU A 472 19.40 -21.36 -7.42
C GLU A 472 18.75 -20.62 -8.58
N TRP A 473 18.52 -19.31 -8.44
CA TRP A 473 17.91 -18.48 -9.48
C TRP A 473 18.82 -18.40 -10.71
N LYS A 474 20.13 -18.19 -10.52
CA LYS A 474 21.13 -18.23 -11.60
C LYS A 474 21.20 -19.57 -12.31
N LYS A 475 21.15 -20.70 -11.57
CA LYS A 475 21.08 -22.04 -12.17
C LYS A 475 19.83 -22.20 -13.05
N LYS A 476 18.67 -21.73 -12.58
CA LYS A 476 17.41 -21.73 -13.34
C LYS A 476 17.49 -20.83 -14.58
N GLU A 477 18.04 -19.63 -14.45
CA GLU A 477 18.30 -18.71 -15.57
C GLU A 477 19.20 -19.36 -16.64
N THR A 478 20.33 -19.96 -16.25
CA THR A 478 21.20 -20.67 -17.21
C THR A 478 20.48 -21.82 -17.92
N SER A 479 19.67 -22.61 -17.19
CA SER A 479 18.90 -23.71 -17.78
C SER A 479 17.83 -23.21 -18.77
N TYR A 480 17.15 -22.10 -18.48
CA TYR A 480 16.22 -21.49 -19.43
C TYR A 480 16.94 -20.95 -20.67
N VAL A 481 18.10 -20.31 -20.51
CA VAL A 481 18.90 -19.78 -21.63
C VAL A 481 19.44 -20.91 -22.52
N GLU A 482 19.85 -22.04 -21.95
CA GLU A 482 20.21 -23.25 -22.71
C GLU A 482 19.00 -23.83 -23.44
N ARG A 483 17.86 -23.95 -22.75
CA ARG A 483 16.61 -24.49 -23.33
C ARG A 483 16.07 -23.63 -24.48
N ILE A 484 16.23 -22.32 -24.41
CA ILE A 484 15.88 -21.39 -25.52
C ILE A 484 16.78 -21.66 -26.73
N LYS A 485 18.09 -21.78 -26.56
CA LYS A 485 19.03 -22.08 -27.66
C LYS A 485 18.75 -23.43 -28.32
N GLU A 486 18.37 -24.46 -27.55
CA GLU A 486 17.94 -25.74 -28.11
C GLU A 486 16.71 -25.58 -29.04
N LEU A 487 15.73 -24.78 -28.61
CA LEU A 487 14.51 -24.51 -29.38
C LEU A 487 14.77 -23.65 -30.62
N GLU A 488 15.64 -22.64 -30.53
CA GLU A 488 16.09 -21.84 -31.68
C GLU A 488 16.79 -22.71 -32.74
N ILE A 489 17.67 -23.62 -32.32
CA ILE A 489 18.35 -24.58 -33.20
C ILE A 489 17.35 -25.56 -33.82
N ALA A 490 16.34 -26.01 -33.06
CA ALA A 490 15.29 -26.91 -33.57
C ALA A 490 14.38 -26.21 -34.60
N SER A 491 13.94 -24.97 -34.34
CA SER A 491 13.14 -24.20 -35.31
C SER A 491 13.93 -23.93 -36.59
N SER A 492 15.18 -23.47 -36.45
CA SER A 492 16.08 -23.19 -37.59
C SER A 492 16.29 -24.41 -38.50
N LYS A 493 16.39 -25.62 -37.92
CA LYS A 493 16.46 -26.88 -38.68
C LYS A 493 15.14 -27.16 -39.41
N SER A 494 14.01 -27.10 -38.72
CA SER A 494 12.70 -27.35 -39.32
C SER A 494 12.35 -26.36 -40.44
N GLU A 495 12.75 -25.10 -40.29
CA GLU A 495 12.63 -24.07 -41.34
C GLU A 495 13.57 -24.35 -42.52
N SER A 496 14.82 -24.74 -42.27
CA SER A 496 15.74 -25.16 -43.33
C SER A 496 15.24 -26.39 -44.11
N GLU A 497 14.64 -27.36 -43.41
CA GLU A 497 14.06 -28.57 -44.01
C GLU A 497 12.85 -28.22 -44.89
N LYS A 498 11.91 -27.41 -44.40
CA LYS A 498 10.75 -26.91 -45.16
C LYS A 498 11.18 -26.10 -46.39
N MET A 499 12.21 -25.25 -46.25
CA MET A 499 12.75 -24.48 -47.37
C MET A 499 13.40 -25.35 -48.43
N GLU A 500 14.03 -26.46 -48.04
CA GLU A 500 14.59 -27.42 -48.99
C GLU A 500 13.51 -28.29 -49.65
N GLU A 501 12.45 -28.68 -48.91
CA GLU A 501 11.30 -29.35 -49.49
C GLU A 501 10.61 -28.46 -50.55
N LEU A 502 10.38 -27.18 -50.24
CA LEU A 502 9.80 -26.21 -51.19
C LEU A 502 10.69 -26.01 -52.43
N ARG A 503 12.03 -25.98 -52.30
CA ARG A 503 12.96 -25.97 -53.44
C ARG A 503 12.79 -27.22 -54.32
N ASN A 504 12.68 -28.40 -53.71
CA ASN A 504 12.50 -29.66 -54.43
C ASN A 504 11.13 -29.71 -55.14
N GLN A 505 10.06 -29.22 -54.51
CA GLN A 505 8.74 -29.08 -55.14
C GLN A 505 8.79 -28.11 -56.34
N VAL A 506 9.45 -26.96 -56.22
CA VAL A 506 9.65 -26.01 -57.34
C VAL A 506 10.49 -26.62 -58.47
N ALA A 507 11.56 -27.35 -58.15
CA ALA A 507 12.37 -28.05 -59.15
C ALA A 507 11.56 -29.13 -59.91
N PHE A 508 10.72 -29.89 -59.20
CA PHE A 508 9.80 -30.87 -59.78
C PHE A 508 8.75 -30.22 -60.70
N LEU A 509 8.13 -29.12 -60.27
CA LEU A 509 7.18 -28.35 -61.09
C LEU A 509 7.84 -27.80 -62.36
N ASN A 510 9.06 -27.26 -62.27
CA ASN A 510 9.83 -26.80 -63.43
C ASN A 510 10.14 -27.95 -64.41
N SER A 511 10.42 -29.15 -63.92
CA SER A 511 10.59 -30.36 -64.74
C SER A 511 9.29 -30.76 -65.46
N ILE A 512 8.14 -30.71 -64.77
CA ILE A 512 6.82 -30.92 -65.39
C ILE A 512 6.55 -29.86 -66.47
N ILE A 513 6.81 -28.58 -66.20
CA ILE A 513 6.59 -27.48 -67.14
C ILE A 513 7.45 -27.67 -68.40
N ALA A 514 8.74 -28.00 -68.26
CA ALA A 514 9.62 -28.28 -69.39
C ALA A 514 9.14 -29.50 -70.21
N SER A 515 8.66 -30.55 -69.55
CA SER A 515 8.08 -31.74 -70.20
C SER A 515 6.78 -31.42 -70.95
N GLN A 516 5.89 -30.61 -70.36
CA GLN A 516 4.65 -30.16 -71.01
C GLN A 516 4.93 -29.24 -72.19
N GLN A 517 5.87 -28.29 -72.07
CA GLN A 517 6.29 -27.41 -73.18
C GLN A 517 6.91 -28.22 -74.33
N LYS A 518 7.74 -29.23 -74.04
CA LYS A 518 8.25 -30.16 -75.05
C LYS A 518 7.12 -30.90 -75.76
N LYS A 519 6.16 -31.44 -75.01
CA LYS A 519 4.99 -32.15 -75.57
C LYS A 519 4.07 -31.22 -76.38
N GLN A 520 3.89 -29.96 -75.97
CA GLN A 520 3.16 -28.95 -76.74
C GLN A 520 3.87 -28.65 -78.08
N LYS A 521 5.20 -28.52 -78.07
CA LYS A 521 6.00 -28.35 -79.29
C LYS A 521 5.88 -29.56 -80.24
N GLU A 522 6.01 -30.77 -79.70
CA GLU A 522 5.82 -32.02 -80.47
C GLU A 522 4.41 -32.11 -81.08
N LEU A 523 3.37 -31.74 -80.34
CA LEU A 523 1.99 -31.73 -80.84
C LEU A 523 1.76 -30.64 -81.91
N LEU A 524 2.38 -29.46 -81.77
CA LEU A 524 2.31 -28.41 -82.79
C LEU A 524 3.02 -28.81 -84.08
N GLU A 525 4.19 -29.44 -83.99
CA GLU A 525 4.90 -30.02 -85.14
C GLU A 525 4.06 -31.12 -85.81
N HIS A 526 3.38 -31.96 -85.03
CA HIS A 526 2.51 -33.01 -85.57
C HIS A 526 1.24 -32.44 -86.24
N ILE A 527 0.69 -31.33 -85.72
CA ILE A 527 -0.43 -30.62 -86.35
C ILE A 527 0.03 -29.99 -87.67
N ASP A 528 1.17 -29.29 -87.69
CA ASP A 528 1.72 -28.67 -88.91
C ASP A 528 1.94 -29.71 -90.02
N ILE A 529 2.55 -30.86 -89.69
CA ILE A 529 2.71 -31.99 -90.62
C ILE A 529 1.36 -32.44 -91.17
N LEU A 530 0.33 -32.61 -90.34
CA LEU A 530 -1.00 -33.06 -90.77
C LEU A 530 -1.73 -32.01 -91.61
N THR A 531 -1.61 -30.71 -91.30
CA THR A 531 -2.26 -29.63 -92.08
C THR A 531 -1.61 -29.39 -93.43
N ASN A 532 -0.36 -29.81 -93.63
CA ASN A 532 0.34 -29.72 -94.91
C ASN A 532 0.13 -30.96 -95.82
N ILE A 533 -0.74 -31.92 -95.45
CA ILE A 533 -1.13 -33.04 -96.32
C ILE A 533 -2.21 -32.58 -97.32
N PRO A 534 -2.03 -32.73 -98.65
CA PRO A 534 -3.02 -32.31 -99.63
C PRO A 534 -4.33 -33.11 -99.56
N ALA A 535 -5.41 -32.46 -99.11
CA ALA A 535 -6.71 -33.08 -98.80
C ALA A 535 -7.57 -33.51 -100.02
N ILE A 536 -6.96 -33.84 -101.16
CA ILE A 536 -7.65 -34.13 -102.43
C ILE A 536 -7.95 -35.64 -102.61
N GLU A 537 -7.07 -36.52 -102.12
CA GLU A 537 -7.13 -37.95 -102.48
C GLU A 537 -8.06 -38.78 -101.58
N THR A 538 -8.24 -38.39 -100.31
CA THR A 538 -9.06 -39.14 -99.33
C THR A 538 -10.56 -38.87 -99.40
N LEU A 539 -10.99 -37.72 -99.92
CA LEU A 539 -12.42 -37.33 -99.92
C LEU A 539 -13.22 -37.92 -101.10
N SER A 540 -12.58 -38.30 -102.21
CA SER A 540 -13.29 -38.88 -103.37
C SER A 540 -13.90 -40.25 -103.06
N SER A 541 -13.28 -41.05 -102.19
CA SER A 541 -13.67 -42.45 -101.92
C SER A 541 -14.90 -42.62 -101.02
N LEU A 542 -15.39 -41.56 -100.38
CA LEU A 542 -16.53 -41.61 -99.44
C LEU A 542 -17.85 -41.10 -100.03
N ALA A 543 -17.85 -40.53 -101.24
CA ALA A 543 -19.04 -39.91 -101.83
C ALA A 543 -20.06 -40.91 -102.42
N THR A 544 -19.79 -42.23 -102.38
CA THR A 544 -20.57 -43.27 -103.08
C THR A 544 -21.12 -44.35 -102.14
N SER A 545 -21.94 -43.96 -101.17
CA SER A 545 -22.94 -44.83 -100.51
C SER A 545 -23.99 -43.95 -99.81
N GLY A 546 -25.26 -44.15 -100.14
CA GLY A 546 -26.35 -43.27 -99.72
C GLY A 546 -27.35 -43.90 -98.74
N ASP A 547 -28.04 -43.02 -98.03
CA ASP A 547 -29.35 -43.18 -97.39
C ASP A 547 -29.61 -44.44 -96.53
N ALA A 548 -29.43 -44.28 -95.22
CA ALA A 548 -29.98 -45.17 -94.21
C ALA A 548 -30.41 -44.36 -92.97
N ALA A 549 -31.63 -43.83 -92.98
CA ALA A 549 -32.21 -43.17 -91.82
C ALA A 549 -32.23 -44.12 -90.60
N HIS A 550 -31.61 -43.68 -89.49
CA HIS A 550 -31.26 -44.53 -88.36
C HIS A 550 -32.52 -44.99 -87.59
N ARG A 551 -32.98 -46.22 -87.84
CA ARG A 551 -33.96 -46.88 -86.97
C ARG A 551 -33.30 -47.15 -85.60
N SER A 552 -34.07 -47.03 -84.53
CA SER A 552 -33.68 -47.54 -83.21
C SER A 552 -33.63 -49.06 -83.28
N ARG A 553 -32.47 -49.63 -82.91
CA ARG A 553 -32.28 -51.09 -82.86
C ARG A 553 -33.15 -51.68 -81.75
N LEU A 554 -33.86 -52.76 -82.05
CA LEU A 554 -34.63 -53.47 -81.02
C LEU A 554 -33.64 -54.28 -80.15
N PHE A 555 -33.95 -54.45 -78.87
CA PHE A 555 -33.12 -55.21 -77.94
C PHE A 555 -34.02 -55.93 -76.95
N CYS A 556 -33.93 -57.26 -76.92
CA CYS A 556 -34.61 -58.06 -75.92
C CYS A 556 -33.71 -58.25 -74.70
N ASP A 557 -34.03 -57.59 -73.59
CA ASP A 557 -33.29 -57.69 -72.33
C ASP A 557 -33.42 -59.08 -71.65
N ILE A 558 -34.48 -59.85 -71.94
CA ILE A 558 -34.67 -61.22 -71.42
C ILE A 558 -33.64 -62.23 -71.97
N CYS A 559 -33.06 -62.00 -73.16
CA CYS A 559 -32.08 -62.91 -73.77
C CYS A 559 -30.87 -62.22 -74.45
N GLU A 560 -30.68 -60.92 -74.19
CA GLU A 560 -29.57 -60.07 -74.66
C GLU A 560 -29.33 -60.01 -76.18
N VAL A 561 -30.33 -60.33 -77.02
CA VAL A 561 -30.21 -60.24 -78.49
C VAL A 561 -30.73 -58.91 -79.05
N PHE A 562 -30.05 -58.41 -80.09
CA PHE A 562 -30.44 -57.22 -80.85
C PHE A 562 -31.18 -57.58 -82.14
N ASP A 563 -32.11 -56.72 -82.54
CA ASP A 563 -32.86 -56.69 -83.80
C ASP A 563 -33.69 -57.94 -84.17
N LEU A 564 -33.83 -58.91 -83.25
CA LEU A 564 -34.49 -60.18 -83.53
C LEU A 564 -35.97 -60.22 -83.09
N HIS A 565 -36.27 -59.67 -81.93
CA HIS A 565 -37.61 -59.45 -81.37
C HIS A 565 -37.53 -58.36 -80.28
N ASP A 566 -38.67 -57.79 -79.91
CA ASP A 566 -38.79 -56.91 -78.74
C ASP A 566 -39.06 -57.75 -77.48
N THR A 567 -38.74 -57.23 -76.29
CA THR A 567 -38.84 -57.95 -75.00
C THR A 567 -40.19 -58.62 -74.78
N THR A 568 -41.29 -58.01 -75.23
CA THR A 568 -42.66 -58.53 -75.05
C THR A 568 -43.02 -59.74 -75.91
N GLU A 569 -42.19 -60.11 -76.88
CA GLU A 569 -42.39 -61.29 -77.75
C GLU A 569 -41.32 -62.37 -77.48
N CYS A 570 -40.59 -62.29 -76.37
CA CYS A 570 -39.48 -63.18 -76.08
C CYS A 570 -39.95 -64.64 -75.81
N PRO A 571 -39.49 -65.65 -76.58
CA PRO A 571 -39.97 -67.02 -76.43
C PRO A 571 -39.73 -67.66 -75.06
N THR A 572 -38.70 -67.22 -74.32
CA THR A 572 -38.43 -67.69 -72.95
C THR A 572 -39.38 -67.10 -71.90
N GLN A 573 -40.11 -66.02 -72.22
CA GLN A 573 -41.13 -65.43 -71.33
C GLN A 573 -42.35 -66.35 -71.12
N ALA A 574 -42.51 -67.39 -71.96
CA ALA A 574 -43.59 -68.37 -71.89
C ALA A 574 -43.18 -69.70 -71.22
N MET A 575 -41.97 -69.83 -70.67
CA MET A 575 -41.57 -71.02 -69.92
C MET A 575 -42.03 -70.93 -68.45
N GLU A 576 -42.73 -71.97 -68.00
CA GLU A 576 -43.31 -72.07 -66.67
C GLU A 576 -42.23 -72.15 -65.58
N ILE A 577 -42.52 -71.62 -64.38
CA ILE A 577 -41.52 -71.39 -63.33
C ILE A 577 -41.13 -72.73 -62.67
N GLU A 578 -39.86 -73.12 -62.82
CA GLU A 578 -39.25 -74.20 -62.02
C GLU A 578 -38.09 -73.64 -61.17
N GLU A 579 -38.05 -74.02 -59.89
CA GLU A 579 -37.41 -73.26 -58.81
C GLU A 579 -35.96 -73.70 -58.53
N TYR A 580 -34.95 -73.08 -59.18
CA TYR A 580 -33.54 -73.32 -58.82
C TYR A 580 -32.64 -72.07 -58.76
N GLU A 581 -32.15 -71.84 -57.53
CA GLU A 581 -30.90 -71.23 -57.07
C GLU A 581 -30.33 -69.93 -57.68
N ARG A 582 -29.76 -69.09 -56.79
CA ARG A 582 -29.23 -67.76 -57.11
C ARG A 582 -28.00 -67.84 -58.03
N HIS A 583 -28.13 -67.33 -59.25
CA HIS A 583 -27.01 -67.15 -60.18
C HIS A 583 -26.72 -65.67 -60.45
N SER A 584 -25.84 -65.08 -59.62
CA SER A 584 -25.25 -63.76 -59.89
C SER A 584 -24.15 -63.89 -60.95
N HIS A 585 -24.53 -63.94 -62.23
CA HIS A 585 -23.60 -64.01 -63.36
C HIS A 585 -22.92 -62.66 -63.67
N HIS A 586 -22.20 -62.10 -62.69
CA HIS A 586 -21.25 -61.02 -62.97
C HIS A 586 -20.07 -61.55 -63.79
N GLY A 587 -19.89 -61.00 -65.00
CA GLY A 587 -19.07 -61.59 -66.07
C GLY A 587 -17.61 -61.90 -65.70
N ILE A 588 -17.27 -63.19 -65.66
CA ILE A 588 -15.91 -63.71 -65.45
C ILE A 588 -15.07 -63.56 -66.73
N ASN A 589 -14.78 -62.32 -67.16
CA ASN A 589 -13.77 -62.07 -68.21
C ASN A 589 -13.22 -60.63 -68.28
N LYS A 590 -12.93 -60.01 -67.12
CA LYS A 590 -11.99 -58.87 -67.06
C LYS A 590 -10.71 -59.31 -66.37
N LYS A 591 -9.64 -59.50 -67.15
CA LYS A 591 -8.29 -59.74 -66.61
C LYS A 591 -7.90 -58.55 -65.74
N LYS A 592 -7.82 -58.75 -64.42
CA LYS A 592 -7.22 -57.75 -63.52
C LYS A 592 -5.78 -57.50 -64.01
N PRO A 593 -5.31 -56.24 -64.11
CA PRO A 593 -3.90 -55.99 -64.37
C PRO A 593 -3.07 -56.64 -63.27
N ALA A 594 -1.90 -57.19 -63.62
CA ALA A 594 -1.01 -57.80 -62.65
C ALA A 594 -0.65 -56.78 -61.54
N PRO A 595 -0.58 -57.21 -60.26
CA PRO A 595 -0.18 -56.31 -59.18
C PRO A 595 1.21 -55.74 -59.49
N ARG A 596 1.39 -54.43 -59.29
CA ARG A 596 2.71 -53.81 -59.42
C ARG A 596 3.64 -54.41 -58.35
N PRO A 597 4.84 -54.87 -58.71
CA PRO A 597 5.79 -55.41 -57.74
C PRO A 597 6.19 -54.30 -56.76
N TYR A 598 6.24 -54.64 -55.47
CA TYR A 598 6.56 -53.72 -54.39
C TYR A 598 7.61 -54.33 -53.46
N CYS A 599 8.53 -53.50 -52.99
CA CYS A 599 9.63 -53.91 -52.14
C CYS A 599 9.50 -53.29 -50.74
N ASP A 600 9.18 -54.11 -49.74
CA ASP A 600 9.03 -53.70 -48.34
C ASP A 600 10.34 -53.23 -47.68
N HIS A 601 11.49 -53.49 -48.33
CA HIS A 601 12.82 -53.11 -47.84
C HIS A 601 13.26 -51.70 -48.28
N CYS A 602 12.68 -51.15 -49.35
CA CYS A 602 13.00 -49.80 -49.86
C CYS A 602 11.78 -48.97 -50.29
N GLU A 603 10.57 -49.50 -50.08
CA GLU A 603 9.27 -48.86 -50.30
C GLU A 603 9.01 -48.40 -51.75
N ALA A 604 9.54 -49.16 -52.73
CA ALA A 604 9.50 -48.84 -54.16
C ALA A 604 8.64 -49.82 -54.99
N PHE A 605 7.78 -49.27 -55.85
CA PHE A 605 6.87 -50.01 -56.76
C PHE A 605 7.53 -50.44 -58.09
N LEU A 606 8.75 -50.99 -58.03
CA LEU A 606 9.58 -51.30 -59.20
C LEU A 606 10.12 -52.73 -59.23
N HIS A 607 10.25 -53.39 -58.07
CA HIS A 607 10.74 -54.75 -57.91
C HIS A 607 10.10 -55.37 -56.66
N ASN A 608 10.11 -56.70 -56.53
CA ASN A 608 9.61 -57.36 -55.33
C ASN A 608 10.69 -57.40 -54.24
N THR A 609 10.30 -57.58 -52.99
CA THR A 609 11.20 -57.67 -51.83
C THR A 609 12.37 -58.67 -52.00
N ALA A 610 12.20 -59.73 -52.79
CA ALA A 610 13.25 -60.72 -53.08
C ALA A 610 14.35 -60.23 -54.05
N ASP A 611 14.04 -59.27 -54.92
CA ASP A 611 14.95 -58.77 -55.97
C ASP A 611 15.70 -57.48 -55.53
N CYS A 612 15.63 -57.13 -54.24
CA CYS A 612 16.17 -55.90 -53.70
C CYS A 612 17.71 -55.95 -53.60
N PRO A 613 18.45 -54.99 -54.19
CA PRO A 613 19.90 -54.94 -54.04
C PRO A 613 20.29 -54.66 -52.58
N SER A 614 21.18 -55.50 -52.03
CA SER A 614 21.45 -55.64 -50.59
C SER A 614 21.98 -54.40 -49.85
N ASN A 615 22.27 -53.31 -50.57
CA ASN A 615 22.75 -52.04 -50.02
C ASN A 615 21.68 -50.92 -50.01
N ALA A 616 20.42 -51.22 -50.30
CA ALA A 616 19.33 -50.26 -50.12
C ALA A 616 19.15 -49.94 -48.62
N ALA A 617 19.30 -48.66 -48.24
CA ALA A 617 19.20 -48.24 -46.85
C ALA A 617 17.77 -48.40 -46.33
N LYS A 618 17.58 -49.25 -45.31
CA LYS A 618 16.30 -49.41 -44.61
C LYS A 618 15.92 -48.11 -43.92
N LYS A 619 14.84 -47.46 -44.35
CA LYS A 619 14.23 -46.36 -43.59
C LYS A 619 13.54 -46.93 -42.35
N SER A 620 13.71 -46.27 -41.19
CA SER A 620 12.90 -46.55 -40.00
C SER A 620 11.47 -46.07 -40.24
N LYS A 621 10.49 -46.82 -39.73
CA LYS A 621 9.08 -46.43 -39.77
C LYS A 621 8.77 -45.59 -38.53
N ASP A 622 9.03 -44.29 -38.64
CA ASP A 622 8.78 -43.33 -37.57
C ASP A 622 7.26 -43.06 -37.46
N TYR A 623 6.57 -43.91 -36.70
CA TYR A 623 5.18 -43.69 -36.31
C TYR A 623 5.11 -42.67 -35.17
N THR A 624 4.98 -41.40 -35.53
CA THR A 624 4.73 -40.29 -34.61
C THR A 624 3.38 -39.66 -34.96
N PHE A 625 2.51 -39.50 -33.96
CA PHE A 625 1.14 -38.98 -34.06
C PHE A 625 0.85 -38.05 -32.88
#